data_AF-A0A417D1C4-F1
#
_entry.id   AF-A0A417D1C4-F1
#
_cell.length_a   1.000
_cell.length_b   1.000
_cell.length_c   1.000
_cell.angle_alpha   90.00
_cell.angle_beta   90.00
_cell.angle_gamma   90.00
#
_symmetry.space_group_name_H-M   'P 1'
#
loop_
_entity.id
_entity.type
_entity.pdbx_description
1 polymer ?
#
loop_
_entity_poly.entity_id
_entity_poly.type
_entity_poly.pdbx_seq_one_letter_code
_entity_poly.pdbx_strand_id
1 'polypeptide(L)'
;MSREYEVFVESLRQSLMERLGLNEKQIYFEERDENGMTPNGDRLFVECNASSVGKEVCGIHTEELFEDYEDGVSLEQIAKTVESEIRKLKTAGFFEKTKNLNNYEKVKNDLFIRALNVERHERELSKAVYRVVGDIALVLYMQVGNLDGRISSMKIRTDNIKEWGKDEKTVFDAALLNTYFISPPRIFYWEKLVYNPDYDGECFMDLNHEFYLTRDSIGSCLSTARRTNGAVAIFLPGVAKRLADLMDADFYMVFTSIHEVMIHNADHSYPEDLENVLRETLREATPEEDFLTDKIYRYCRETGDFLMYKGTVFIDLNKLKSDSEENG
;
A
#
# COMPACT_ATOMS: atom_id res chain seq x y z
N MET A 1 12.97 19.09 25.27
CA MET A 1 11.68 18.37 25.35
C MET A 1 10.77 19.06 26.37
N SER A 2 9.45 18.89 26.24
CA SER A 2 8.50 19.33 27.27
C SER A 2 8.47 18.29 28.41
N ARG A 3 8.18 18.72 29.64
CA ARG A 3 8.11 17.83 30.81
C ARG A 3 7.01 16.77 30.66
N GLU A 4 5.94 17.09 29.94
CA GLU A 4 4.82 16.17 29.68
C GLU A 4 5.22 15.07 28.70
N TYR A 5 5.99 15.41 27.66
CA TYR A 5 6.55 14.45 26.71
C TYR A 5 7.47 13.43 27.37
N GLU A 6 8.41 13.89 28.21
CA GLU A 6 9.31 13.00 28.94
C GLU A 6 8.56 12.02 29.85
N VAL A 7 7.52 12.50 30.55
CA VAL A 7 6.66 11.66 31.40
C VAL A 7 5.87 10.65 30.56
N PHE A 8 5.37 11.05 29.39
CA PHE A 8 4.69 10.16 28.46
C PHE A 8 5.61 9.04 27.98
N VAL A 9 6.81 9.38 27.48
CA VAL A 9 7.77 8.41 26.97
C VAL A 9 8.16 7.40 28.05
N GLU A 10 8.43 7.86 29.28
CA GLU A 10 8.78 6.97 30.37
C GLU A 10 7.60 6.08 30.80
N SER A 11 6.38 6.62 30.81
CA SER A 11 5.17 5.85 31.12
C SER A 11 4.88 4.79 30.06
N LEU A 12 5.06 5.12 28.77
CA LEU A 12 4.94 4.19 27.66
C LEU A 12 6.00 3.08 27.75
N ARG A 13 7.25 3.46 28.02
CA ARG A 13 8.36 2.53 28.25
C ARG A 13 8.04 1.54 29.36
N GLN A 14 7.59 2.02 30.52
CA GLN A 14 7.23 1.16 31.65
C GLN A 14 6.06 0.21 31.31
N SER A 15 5.03 0.70 30.64
CA SER A 15 3.88 -0.12 30.21
C SER A 15 4.32 -1.24 29.26
N LEU A 16 5.17 -0.93 28.29
CA LEU A 16 5.69 -1.91 27.33
C LEU A 16 6.62 -2.93 27.98
N MET A 17 7.43 -2.52 28.98
CA MET A 17 8.25 -3.45 29.77
C MET A 17 7.39 -4.54 30.42
N GLU A 18 6.31 -4.15 31.08
CA GLU A 18 5.40 -5.06 31.78
C GLU A 18 4.65 -5.97 30.81
N ARG A 19 4.12 -5.41 29.72
CA ARG A 19 3.36 -6.13 28.69
C ARG A 19 4.17 -7.18 27.95
N LEU A 20 5.39 -6.82 27.57
CA LEU A 20 6.26 -7.66 26.72
C LEU A 20 7.24 -8.51 27.55
N GLY A 21 7.30 -8.33 28.86
CA GLY A 21 8.22 -9.03 29.76
C GLY A 21 9.68 -8.66 29.51
N LEU A 22 9.95 -7.38 29.24
CA LEU A 22 11.28 -6.86 28.91
C LEU A 22 11.98 -6.27 30.14
N ASN A 23 13.32 -6.33 30.18
CA ASN A 23 14.10 -5.62 31.19
C ASN A 23 14.54 -4.21 30.70
N GLU A 24 15.04 -3.38 31.61
CA GLU A 24 15.44 -2.00 31.32
C GLU A 24 16.48 -1.86 30.20
N LYS A 25 17.33 -2.88 29.98
CA LYS A 25 18.36 -2.87 28.92
C LYS A 25 17.81 -3.26 27.55
N GLN A 26 16.59 -3.80 27.52
CA GLN A 26 15.90 -4.24 26.31
C GLN A 26 14.92 -3.18 25.79
N ILE A 27 14.75 -2.07 26.50
CA ILE A 27 13.95 -0.95 26.02
C ILE A 27 14.53 0.38 26.49
N TYR A 28 14.91 1.21 25.54
CA TYR A 28 15.64 2.45 25.79
C TYR A 28 15.21 3.55 24.82
N PHE A 29 15.23 4.77 25.31
CA PHE A 29 14.90 5.95 24.55
C PHE A 29 16.18 6.60 24.01
N GLU A 30 16.14 7.06 22.75
CA GLU A 30 17.16 7.90 22.16
C GLU A 30 16.50 9.13 21.53
N GLU A 31 17.00 10.30 21.89
CA GLU A 31 16.63 11.56 21.25
C GLU A 31 17.15 11.59 19.80
N ARG A 32 16.58 12.49 18.99
CA ARG A 32 17.03 12.75 17.62
C ARG A 32 18.54 13.04 17.57
N ASP A 33 19.25 12.21 16.80
CA ASP A 33 20.65 12.37 16.45
C ASP A 33 20.81 12.23 14.92
N GLU A 34 21.19 13.33 14.28
CA GLU A 34 21.37 13.40 12.82
C GLU A 34 22.47 12.49 12.29
N ASN A 35 23.45 12.13 13.14
CA ASN A 35 24.54 11.22 12.79
C ASN A 35 24.40 9.84 13.46
N GLY A 36 23.32 9.63 14.21
CA GLY A 36 23.06 8.44 15.00
C GLY A 36 21.98 7.53 14.41
N MET A 37 21.35 6.73 15.26
CA MET A 37 20.29 5.79 14.88
C MET A 37 18.89 6.45 14.78
N THR A 38 18.79 7.74 15.10
CA THR A 38 17.55 8.52 15.21
C THR A 38 17.54 9.78 14.32
N PRO A 39 17.98 9.75 13.05
CA PRO A 39 18.11 10.97 12.23
C PRO A 39 16.76 11.62 11.87
N ASN A 40 15.64 10.94 12.17
CA ASN A 40 14.28 11.37 11.81
C ASN A 40 13.37 11.52 13.05
N GLY A 41 13.91 11.96 14.19
CA GLY A 41 13.11 12.23 15.40
C GLY A 41 13.34 11.21 16.53
N ASP A 42 12.76 11.50 17.68
CA ASP A 42 12.94 10.75 18.92
C ASP A 42 12.39 9.32 18.82
N ARG A 43 13.10 8.37 19.44
CA ARG A 43 12.80 6.93 19.35
C ARG A 43 12.78 6.22 20.69
N LEU A 44 11.80 5.36 20.87
CA LEU A 44 11.84 4.28 21.86
C LEU A 44 12.21 2.97 21.17
N PHE A 45 13.41 2.47 21.44
CA PHE A 45 13.91 1.20 20.92
C PHE A 45 13.49 0.04 21.80
N VAL A 46 12.91 -1.00 21.20
CA VAL A 46 12.49 -2.23 21.88
C VAL A 46 13.24 -3.43 21.29
N GLU A 47 14.07 -4.10 22.10
CA GLU A 47 14.75 -5.35 21.73
C GLU A 47 13.72 -6.46 21.50
N CYS A 48 13.60 -6.86 20.24
CA CYS A 48 12.66 -7.85 19.82
C CYS A 48 13.25 -9.27 19.85
N ASN A 49 14.56 -9.38 19.58
CA ASN A 49 15.29 -10.64 19.57
C ASN A 49 16.78 -10.41 19.86
N ALA A 50 17.44 -11.38 20.47
CA ALA A 50 18.88 -11.36 20.71
C ALA A 50 19.49 -12.67 20.22
N SER A 51 20.47 -12.57 19.33
CA SER A 51 21.21 -13.71 18.79
C SER A 51 22.71 -13.55 19.02
N SER A 52 23.47 -14.62 18.80
CA SER A 52 24.94 -14.59 18.81
C SER A 52 25.55 -13.66 17.74
N VAL A 53 24.75 -13.24 16.74
CA VAL A 53 25.18 -12.39 15.62
C VAL A 53 24.80 -10.90 15.86
N GLY A 54 24.00 -10.60 16.88
CA GLY A 54 23.56 -9.25 17.19
C GLY A 54 22.17 -9.18 17.83
N LYS A 55 21.78 -7.97 18.24
CA LYS A 55 20.47 -7.64 18.81
C LYS A 55 19.57 -7.01 17.75
N GLU A 56 18.31 -7.41 17.73
CA GLU A 56 17.28 -6.87 16.84
C GLU A 56 16.40 -5.92 17.66
N VAL A 57 16.33 -4.66 17.25
CA VAL A 57 15.56 -3.61 17.95
C VAL A 57 14.52 -3.00 17.02
N CYS A 58 13.34 -2.71 17.55
CA CYS A 58 12.26 -1.98 16.89
C CYS A 58 12.26 -0.54 17.40
N GLY A 59 12.45 0.45 16.51
CA GLY A 59 12.39 1.86 16.87
C GLY A 59 10.98 2.43 16.69
N ILE A 60 10.35 2.87 17.78
CA ILE A 60 9.02 3.45 17.80
C ILE A 60 9.15 4.98 17.75
N HIS A 61 8.43 5.65 16.85
CA HIS A 61 8.36 7.12 16.82
C HIS A 61 7.57 7.62 18.03
N THR A 62 8.24 8.22 19.02
CA THR A 62 7.58 8.66 20.26
C THR A 62 6.85 9.98 20.09
N GLU A 63 7.27 10.82 19.15
CA GLU A 63 6.60 12.09 18.80
C GLU A 63 5.19 11.84 18.25
N GLU A 64 5.05 10.95 17.26
CA GLU A 64 3.75 10.57 16.66
C GLU A 64 2.78 10.01 17.71
N LEU A 65 3.26 9.13 18.59
CA LEU A 65 2.42 8.57 19.66
C LEU A 65 2.04 9.61 20.73
N PHE A 66 2.84 10.67 20.89
CA PHE A 66 2.52 11.75 21.79
C PHE A 66 1.44 12.67 21.21
N GLU A 67 1.47 12.93 19.90
CA GLU A 67 0.38 13.64 19.21
C GLU A 67 -0.96 12.90 19.44
N ASP A 68 -1.01 11.58 19.26
CA ASP A 68 -2.20 10.77 19.56
C ASP A 68 -2.65 10.91 21.03
N TYR A 69 -1.69 10.98 21.96
CA TYR A 69 -1.97 11.15 23.38
C TYR A 69 -2.56 12.53 23.69
N GLU A 70 -2.03 13.58 23.07
CA GLU A 70 -2.57 14.95 23.16
C GLU A 70 -3.97 15.07 22.56
N ASP A 71 -4.26 14.29 21.51
CA ASP A 71 -5.58 14.17 20.88
C ASP A 71 -6.57 13.29 21.66
N GLY A 72 -6.17 12.81 22.85
CA GLY A 72 -7.05 12.14 23.81
C GLY A 72 -7.02 10.61 23.76
N VAL A 73 -6.13 10.01 22.97
CA VAL A 73 -5.91 8.56 23.00
C VAL A 73 -5.21 8.17 24.31
N SER A 74 -5.82 7.26 25.08
CA SER A 74 -5.21 6.85 26.34
C SER A 74 -3.88 6.12 26.13
N LEU A 75 -2.92 6.34 27.04
CA LEU A 75 -1.64 5.63 27.09
C LEU A 75 -1.81 4.09 27.02
N GLU A 76 -2.84 3.57 27.69
CA GLU A 76 -3.17 2.14 27.70
C GLU A 76 -3.50 1.61 26.29
N GLN A 77 -4.22 2.40 25.49
CA GLN A 77 -4.58 2.05 24.12
C GLN A 77 -3.38 2.15 23.18
N ILE A 78 -2.54 3.17 23.36
CA ILE A 78 -1.27 3.33 22.63
C ILE A 78 -0.37 2.12 22.93
N ALA A 79 -0.18 1.78 24.20
CA ALA A 79 0.67 0.66 24.62
C ALA A 79 0.17 -0.68 24.09
N LYS A 80 -1.15 -0.93 24.06
CA LYS A 80 -1.74 -2.13 23.44
C LYS A 80 -1.48 -2.21 21.94
N THR A 81 -1.60 -1.08 21.25
CA THR A 81 -1.36 -1.00 19.80
C THR A 81 0.09 -1.32 19.49
N VAL A 82 1.02 -0.66 20.18
CA VAL A 82 2.46 -0.88 20.05
C VAL A 82 2.84 -2.33 20.43
N GLU A 83 2.27 -2.88 21.51
CA GLU A 83 2.48 -4.29 21.90
C GLU A 83 2.05 -5.25 20.78
N SER A 84 0.84 -5.04 20.22
CA SER A 84 0.29 -5.88 19.16
C SER A 84 1.21 -5.88 17.94
N GLU A 85 1.66 -4.71 17.50
CA GLU A 85 2.58 -4.58 16.38
C GLU A 85 3.91 -5.28 16.67
N ILE A 86 4.54 -5.07 17.84
CA ILE A 86 5.79 -5.75 18.20
C ILE A 86 5.64 -7.28 18.19
N ARG A 87 4.53 -7.81 18.71
CA ARG A 87 4.27 -9.26 18.70
C ARG A 87 4.08 -9.79 17.28
N LYS A 88 3.40 -9.05 16.40
CA LYS A 88 3.28 -9.39 14.97
C LYS A 88 4.66 -9.41 14.31
N LEU A 89 5.52 -8.42 14.57
CA LEU A 89 6.88 -8.36 14.04
C LEU A 89 7.74 -9.56 14.48
N LYS A 90 7.65 -9.96 15.75
CA LYS A 90 8.35 -11.15 16.28
C LYS A 90 7.90 -12.44 15.61
N THR A 91 6.60 -12.58 15.33
CA THR A 91 6.01 -13.81 14.79
C THR A 91 6.20 -13.93 13.28
N ALA A 92 6.31 -12.81 12.57
CA ALA A 92 6.35 -12.76 11.11
C ALA A 92 7.75 -12.93 10.48
N GLY A 93 8.81 -13.19 11.27
CA GLY A 93 10.19 -13.28 10.76
C GLY A 93 10.75 -11.95 10.24
N PHE A 94 10.15 -10.84 10.65
CA PHE A 94 10.35 -9.48 10.11
C PHE A 94 11.82 -9.05 10.05
N PHE A 95 12.60 -9.44 11.06
CA PHE A 95 13.97 -8.94 11.26
C PHE A 95 15.02 -9.59 10.35
N GLU A 96 14.81 -10.82 9.88
CA GLU A 96 15.79 -11.49 9.01
C GLU A 96 15.85 -10.83 7.62
N LYS A 97 14.70 -10.31 7.15
CA LYS A 97 14.59 -9.60 5.87
C LYS A 97 15.09 -8.15 5.95
N THR A 98 14.87 -7.43 7.05
CA THR A 98 15.35 -6.04 7.20
C THR A 98 16.87 -5.95 7.34
N LYS A 99 17.57 -6.97 7.88
CA LYS A 99 19.05 -7.04 7.89
C LYS A 99 19.67 -6.96 6.50
N ASN A 100 18.93 -7.39 5.48
CA ASN A 100 19.40 -7.37 4.10
C ASN A 100 18.96 -6.11 3.34
N LEU A 101 18.30 -5.15 4.00
CA LEU A 101 17.75 -3.95 3.35
C LEU A 101 18.80 -3.19 2.55
N ASN A 102 20.05 -3.13 3.01
CA ASN A 102 21.12 -2.40 2.32
C ASN A 102 21.70 -3.17 1.11
N ASN A 103 21.21 -4.38 0.83
CA ASN A 103 21.65 -5.21 -0.29
C ASN A 103 20.48 -5.51 -1.24
N TYR A 104 20.39 -4.69 -2.29
CA TYR A 104 19.37 -4.83 -3.32
C TYR A 104 19.24 -6.25 -3.87
N GLU A 105 20.35 -6.94 -4.16
CA GLU A 105 20.29 -8.27 -4.78
C GLU A 105 19.60 -9.32 -3.89
N LYS A 106 19.62 -9.10 -2.57
CA LYS A 106 18.92 -9.96 -1.60
C LYS A 106 17.44 -9.61 -1.42
N VAL A 107 17.06 -8.35 -1.62
CA VAL A 107 15.69 -7.88 -1.36
C VAL A 107 14.86 -7.67 -2.63
N LYS A 108 15.48 -7.63 -3.81
CA LYS A 108 14.83 -7.27 -5.07
C LYS A 108 13.59 -8.10 -5.41
N ASN A 109 13.50 -9.35 -4.96
CA ASN A 109 12.35 -10.24 -5.21
C ASN A 109 11.20 -10.02 -4.21
N ASP A 110 11.47 -9.35 -3.09
CA ASP A 110 10.48 -9.00 -2.06
C ASP A 110 9.88 -7.60 -2.28
N LEU A 111 10.37 -6.85 -3.28
CA LEU A 111 9.85 -5.54 -3.62
C LEU A 111 8.54 -5.66 -4.38
N PHE A 112 7.53 -4.89 -4.01
CA PHE A 112 6.21 -4.87 -4.65
C PHE A 112 5.54 -3.49 -4.54
N ILE A 113 4.42 -3.29 -5.21
CA ILE A 113 3.73 -2.01 -5.31
C ILE A 113 2.40 -2.05 -4.56
N ARG A 114 2.08 -0.96 -3.85
CA ARG A 114 0.74 -0.69 -3.29
C ARG A 114 0.18 0.59 -3.87
N ALA A 115 -1.14 0.69 -3.96
CA ALA A 115 -1.84 1.91 -4.35
C ALA A 115 -2.30 2.67 -3.09
N LEU A 116 -2.02 3.96 -3.01
CA LEU A 116 -2.47 4.87 -1.96
C LEU A 116 -3.07 6.13 -2.59
N ASN A 117 -3.95 6.82 -1.88
CA ASN A 117 -4.36 8.16 -2.27
C ASN A 117 -3.23 9.18 -2.02
N VAL A 118 -2.95 10.05 -2.99
CA VAL A 118 -1.88 11.07 -2.90
C VAL A 118 -2.13 12.07 -1.77
N GLU A 119 -3.31 12.67 -1.73
CA GLU A 119 -3.63 13.75 -0.80
C GLU A 119 -3.69 13.24 0.64
N ARG A 120 -4.33 12.09 0.86
CA ARG A 120 -4.45 11.51 2.21
C ARG A 120 -3.12 11.02 2.79
N HIS A 121 -2.13 10.74 1.96
CA HIS A 121 -0.84 10.20 2.39
C HIS A 121 0.34 11.13 2.08
N GLU A 122 0.12 12.44 1.90
CA GLU A 122 1.14 13.40 1.50
C GLU A 122 2.40 13.35 2.40
N ARG A 123 2.20 13.36 3.73
CA ARG A 123 3.30 13.27 4.72
C ARG A 123 4.12 11.99 4.53
N GLU A 124 3.43 10.87 4.38
CA GLU A 124 4.00 9.54 4.20
C GLU A 124 4.70 9.34 2.85
N LEU A 125 4.26 10.05 1.81
CA LEU A 125 4.82 10.00 0.45
C LEU A 125 6.07 10.87 0.28
N SER A 126 6.27 11.89 1.14
CA SER A 126 7.38 12.86 1.04
C SER A 126 8.79 12.25 0.92
N LYS A 127 9.00 11.05 1.47
CA LYS A 127 10.29 10.32 1.43
C LYS A 127 10.19 8.97 0.74
N ALA A 128 9.06 8.67 0.11
CA ALA A 128 8.78 7.39 -0.50
C ALA A 128 9.20 7.36 -1.97
N VAL A 129 9.35 6.15 -2.51
CA VAL A 129 9.52 5.92 -3.95
C VAL A 129 8.16 5.58 -4.55
N TYR A 130 7.63 6.43 -5.42
CA TYR A 130 6.30 6.24 -6.00
C TYR A 130 6.16 6.84 -7.40
N ARG A 131 5.15 6.36 -8.14
CA ARG A 131 4.68 6.96 -9.39
C ARG A 131 3.22 7.35 -9.25
N VAL A 132 2.83 8.48 -9.84
CA VAL A 132 1.45 8.97 -9.77
C VAL A 132 0.67 8.65 -11.05
N VAL A 133 -0.59 8.27 -10.86
CA VAL A 133 -1.64 8.15 -11.88
C VAL A 133 -2.88 8.90 -11.36
N GLY A 134 -3.06 10.14 -11.79
CA GLY A 134 -4.14 11.00 -11.26
C GLY A 134 -3.92 11.34 -9.79
N ASP A 135 -4.87 10.97 -8.93
CA ASP A 135 -4.79 11.11 -7.47
C ASP A 135 -4.32 9.81 -6.77
N ILE A 136 -3.91 8.80 -7.53
CA ILE A 136 -3.39 7.52 -7.02
C ILE A 136 -1.86 7.49 -7.08
N ALA A 137 -1.22 7.23 -5.95
CA ALA A 137 0.20 6.93 -5.83
C ALA A 137 0.42 5.41 -5.86
N LEU A 138 1.22 4.95 -6.81
CA LEU A 138 1.79 3.60 -6.86
C LEU A 138 3.10 3.64 -6.09
N VAL A 139 3.15 3.05 -4.91
CA VAL A 139 4.25 3.20 -3.95
C VAL A 139 5.02 1.90 -3.82
N LEU A 140 6.35 2.01 -3.76
CA LEU A 140 7.26 0.88 -3.58
C LEU A 140 7.30 0.43 -2.12
N TYR A 141 7.04 -0.85 -1.91
CA TYR A 141 7.12 -1.54 -0.64
C TYR A 141 8.04 -2.76 -0.73
N MET A 142 8.52 -3.22 0.42
CA MET A 142 9.21 -4.50 0.58
C MET A 142 8.41 -5.39 1.50
N GLN A 143 8.19 -6.63 1.10
CA GLN A 143 7.61 -7.65 1.95
C GLN A 143 8.60 -8.06 3.03
N VAL A 144 8.21 -7.86 4.28
CA VAL A 144 9.00 -8.18 5.47
C VAL A 144 8.44 -9.37 6.24
N GLY A 145 7.18 -9.73 6.00
CA GLY A 145 6.56 -10.92 6.58
C GLY A 145 5.31 -11.38 5.84
N ASN A 146 4.86 -12.58 6.15
CA ASN A 146 3.58 -13.13 5.72
C ASN A 146 3.02 -13.97 6.87
N LEU A 147 1.87 -13.57 7.41
CA LEU A 147 1.16 -14.33 8.43
C LEU A 147 -0.28 -14.50 7.98
N ASP A 148 -0.74 -15.75 7.87
CA ASP A 148 -2.12 -16.10 7.46
C ASP A 148 -2.61 -15.39 6.18
N GLY A 149 -1.71 -15.24 5.20
CA GLY A 149 -2.00 -14.58 3.91
C GLY A 149 -1.87 -13.06 3.92
N ARG A 150 -1.75 -12.43 5.10
CA ARG A 150 -1.55 -10.99 5.26
C ARG A 150 -0.06 -10.63 5.12
N ILE A 151 0.23 -9.72 4.18
CA ILE A 151 1.59 -9.23 3.93
C ILE A 151 1.91 -8.11 4.92
N SER A 152 2.87 -8.37 5.80
CA SER A 152 3.59 -7.31 6.50
C SER A 152 4.61 -6.71 5.54
N SER A 153 4.58 -5.39 5.36
CA SER A 153 5.43 -4.68 4.42
C SER A 153 5.98 -3.39 5.00
N MET A 154 7.16 -2.97 4.55
CA MET A 154 7.66 -1.62 4.81
C MET A 154 7.73 -0.81 3.53
N LYS A 155 7.48 0.50 3.63
CA LYS A 155 7.64 1.44 2.51
C LYS A 155 9.12 1.66 2.24
N ILE A 156 9.52 1.59 0.97
CA ILE A 156 10.90 1.89 0.57
C ILE A 156 11.07 3.39 0.41
N ARG A 157 12.13 3.92 1.02
CA ARG A 157 12.45 5.35 0.96
C ARG A 157 13.41 5.64 -0.18
N THR A 158 13.39 6.87 -0.67
CA THR A 158 14.29 7.32 -1.75
C THR A 158 15.77 7.12 -1.37
N ASP A 159 16.11 7.24 -0.09
CA ASP A 159 17.48 7.01 0.39
C ASP A 159 17.93 5.55 0.25
N ASN A 160 17.01 4.57 0.38
CA ASN A 160 17.36 3.17 0.14
C ASN A 160 17.77 2.93 -1.33
N ILE A 161 17.10 3.59 -2.29
CA ILE A 161 17.47 3.51 -3.72
C ILE A 161 18.88 4.04 -3.95
N LYS A 162 19.20 5.18 -3.33
CA LYS A 162 20.55 5.80 -3.40
C LYS A 162 21.61 4.86 -2.82
N GLU A 163 21.36 4.27 -1.65
CA GLU A 163 22.27 3.31 -1.02
C GLU A 163 22.49 2.05 -1.87
N TRP A 164 21.47 1.58 -2.58
CA TRP A 164 21.60 0.46 -3.50
C TRP A 164 22.43 0.79 -4.75
N GLY A 165 22.64 2.08 -5.05
CA GLY A 165 23.29 2.53 -6.27
C GLY A 165 22.53 2.08 -7.53
N LYS A 166 21.19 1.98 -7.45
CA LYS A 166 20.33 1.56 -8.55
C LYS A 166 19.51 2.72 -9.08
N ASP A 167 19.16 2.63 -10.36
CA ASP A 167 18.18 3.50 -10.98
C ASP A 167 16.78 3.20 -10.45
N GLU A 168 16.07 4.25 -10.01
CA GLU A 168 14.74 4.14 -9.42
C GLU A 168 13.76 3.49 -10.40
N LYS A 169 13.80 3.88 -11.68
CA LYS A 169 12.90 3.34 -12.71
C LYS A 169 13.06 1.82 -12.83
N THR A 170 14.31 1.34 -12.86
CA THR A 170 14.64 -0.08 -12.93
C THR A 170 14.12 -0.86 -11.72
N VAL A 171 14.30 -0.32 -10.51
CA VAL A 171 13.80 -0.94 -9.27
C VAL A 171 12.27 -1.01 -9.29
N PHE A 172 11.62 0.07 -9.70
CA PHE A 172 10.17 0.17 -9.73
C PHE A 172 9.54 -0.77 -10.77
N ASP A 173 10.13 -0.86 -11.96
CA ASP A 173 9.66 -1.77 -13.03
C ASP A 173 9.80 -3.24 -12.60
N ALA A 174 10.88 -3.59 -11.88
CA ALA A 174 11.04 -4.91 -11.28
C ALA A 174 9.97 -5.19 -10.20
N ALA A 175 9.67 -4.20 -9.35
CA ALA A 175 8.65 -4.32 -8.32
C ALA A 175 7.23 -4.49 -8.89
N LEU A 176 6.91 -3.85 -10.03
CA LEU A 176 5.66 -4.09 -10.75
C LEU A 176 5.53 -5.56 -11.19
N LEU A 177 6.60 -6.14 -11.75
CA LEU A 177 6.62 -7.56 -12.13
C LEU A 177 6.50 -8.47 -10.91
N ASN A 178 7.22 -8.18 -9.83
CA ASN A 178 7.10 -8.95 -8.60
C ASN A 178 5.68 -8.89 -8.04
N THR A 179 5.03 -7.73 -8.04
CA THR A 179 3.64 -7.56 -7.58
C THR A 179 2.71 -8.50 -8.34
N TYR A 180 2.90 -8.62 -9.66
CA TYR A 180 2.16 -9.56 -10.50
C TYR A 180 2.37 -11.02 -10.08
N PHE A 181 3.57 -11.43 -9.69
CA PHE A 181 3.83 -12.81 -9.27
C PHE A 181 3.45 -13.10 -7.81
N ILE A 182 3.63 -12.13 -6.91
CA ILE A 182 3.31 -12.23 -5.46
C ILE A 182 1.80 -12.30 -5.25
N SER A 183 1.05 -11.53 -6.04
CA SER A 183 -0.41 -11.42 -5.98
C SER A 183 -0.97 -11.31 -7.40
N PRO A 184 -1.12 -12.44 -8.11
CA PRO A 184 -1.62 -12.44 -9.48
C PRO A 184 -3.01 -11.82 -9.60
N PRO A 185 -3.26 -11.04 -10.67
CA PRO A 185 -4.56 -10.42 -10.90
C PRO A 185 -5.64 -11.48 -11.14
N ARG A 186 -6.85 -11.20 -10.65
CA ARG A 186 -8.02 -12.08 -10.73
C ARG A 186 -9.28 -11.27 -11.00
N ILE A 187 -10.17 -11.82 -11.82
CA ILE A 187 -11.53 -11.30 -11.98
C ILE A 187 -12.46 -12.09 -11.05
N PHE A 188 -13.22 -11.38 -10.23
CA PHE A 188 -14.20 -11.96 -9.33
C PHE A 188 -15.61 -11.65 -9.84
N TYR A 189 -16.42 -12.70 -9.91
CA TYR A 189 -17.86 -12.61 -10.18
C TYR A 189 -18.63 -12.67 -8.87
N TRP A 190 -19.45 -11.65 -8.62
CA TRP A 190 -20.24 -11.53 -7.40
C TRP A 190 -21.15 -12.74 -7.19
N GLU A 191 -21.79 -13.23 -8.25
CA GLU A 191 -22.66 -14.39 -8.20
C GLU A 191 -21.93 -15.62 -7.65
N LYS A 192 -20.68 -15.83 -8.09
CA LYS A 192 -19.86 -16.96 -7.61
C LYS A 192 -19.42 -16.79 -6.16
N LEU A 193 -19.09 -15.57 -5.73
CA LEU A 193 -18.74 -15.28 -4.34
C LEU A 193 -19.90 -15.54 -3.38
N VAL A 194 -21.14 -15.21 -3.78
CA VAL A 194 -22.34 -15.47 -2.98
C VAL A 194 -22.55 -16.96 -2.74
N TYR A 195 -22.29 -17.81 -3.75
CA TYR A 195 -22.46 -19.26 -3.62
C TYR A 195 -21.24 -19.97 -3.01
N ASN A 196 -20.04 -19.44 -3.20
CA ASN A 196 -18.80 -20.03 -2.72
C ASN A 196 -17.84 -18.94 -2.19
N PRO A 197 -17.79 -18.73 -0.86
CA PRO A 197 -16.84 -17.80 -0.24
C PRO A 197 -15.36 -18.10 -0.56
N ASP A 198 -15.03 -19.37 -0.79
CA ASP A 198 -13.68 -19.88 -1.13
C ASP A 198 -13.36 -19.74 -2.62
N TYR A 199 -14.17 -19.02 -3.40
CA TYR A 199 -13.94 -18.81 -4.82
C TYR A 199 -12.74 -17.88 -5.09
N ASP A 200 -11.65 -18.42 -5.63
CA ASP A 200 -10.37 -17.71 -5.81
C ASP A 200 -10.27 -16.77 -7.03
N GLY A 201 -11.40 -16.50 -7.69
CA GLY A 201 -11.45 -15.66 -8.88
C GLY A 201 -10.90 -16.34 -10.14
N GLU A 202 -11.17 -15.75 -11.29
CA GLU A 202 -10.72 -16.26 -12.58
C GLU A 202 -9.32 -15.75 -12.98
N CYS A 203 -8.53 -16.64 -13.57
CA CYS A 203 -7.20 -16.32 -14.10
C CYS A 203 -7.29 -15.82 -15.56
N PHE A 204 -7.83 -14.62 -15.78
CA PHE A 204 -8.03 -14.04 -17.12
C PHE A 204 -6.75 -13.69 -17.90
N MET A 205 -5.60 -13.68 -17.21
CA MET A 205 -4.29 -13.44 -17.80
C MET A 205 -3.62 -14.70 -18.36
N ASP A 206 -4.18 -15.89 -18.12
CA ASP A 206 -3.66 -17.11 -18.75
C ASP A 206 -4.08 -17.17 -20.22
N LEU A 207 -3.11 -16.97 -21.11
CA LEU A 207 -3.34 -16.96 -22.55
C LEU A 207 -3.60 -18.35 -23.15
N ASN A 208 -3.40 -19.43 -22.38
CA ASN A 208 -3.67 -20.80 -22.83
C ASN A 208 -5.14 -21.20 -22.67
N HIS A 209 -5.95 -20.38 -22.01
CA HIS A 209 -7.35 -20.64 -21.75
C HIS A 209 -8.21 -19.53 -22.36
N GLU A 210 -9.31 -19.91 -23.01
CA GLU A 210 -10.31 -18.94 -23.44
C GLU A 210 -10.99 -18.34 -22.22
N PHE A 211 -11.01 -17.00 -22.17
CA PHE A 211 -11.65 -16.25 -21.11
C PHE A 211 -12.60 -15.23 -21.72
N TYR A 212 -13.79 -15.11 -21.14
CA TYR A 212 -14.80 -14.15 -21.55
C TYR A 212 -15.19 -13.30 -20.35
N LEU A 213 -15.06 -11.98 -20.47
CA LEU A 213 -15.58 -11.03 -19.50
C LEU A 213 -17.08 -10.88 -19.69
N THR A 214 -17.81 -10.80 -18.58
CA THR A 214 -19.20 -10.35 -18.62
C THR A 214 -19.23 -8.91 -19.12
N ARG A 215 -20.15 -8.62 -20.06
CA ARG A 215 -20.35 -7.29 -20.66
C ARG A 215 -21.64 -6.63 -20.18
N ASP A 216 -22.15 -7.10 -19.04
CA ASP A 216 -23.34 -6.52 -18.43
C ASP A 216 -23.02 -5.20 -17.71
N SER A 217 -24.06 -4.50 -17.28
CA SER A 217 -23.96 -3.20 -16.62
C SER A 217 -23.39 -3.27 -15.19
N ILE A 218 -23.28 -4.47 -14.59
CA ILE A 218 -22.82 -4.66 -13.21
C ILE A 218 -21.30 -4.45 -13.12
N GLY A 219 -20.59 -4.75 -14.20
CA GLY A 219 -19.13 -4.63 -14.25
C GLY A 219 -18.43 -5.85 -13.66
N SER A 220 -17.13 -5.96 -13.91
CA SER A 220 -16.27 -7.04 -13.41
C SER A 220 -15.39 -6.55 -12.27
N CYS A 221 -15.36 -7.25 -11.14
CA CYS A 221 -14.46 -6.92 -10.03
C CYS A 221 -13.04 -7.43 -10.34
N LEU A 222 -12.08 -6.52 -10.43
CA LEU A 222 -10.66 -6.83 -10.51
C LEU A 222 -10.03 -6.68 -9.12
N SER A 223 -9.37 -7.73 -8.67
CA SER A 223 -8.52 -7.72 -7.49
C SER A 223 -7.34 -8.68 -7.72
N THR A 224 -6.74 -9.20 -6.66
CA THR A 224 -5.67 -10.20 -6.73
C THR A 224 -6.10 -11.49 -6.04
N ALA A 225 -5.37 -12.57 -6.27
CA ALA A 225 -5.60 -13.85 -5.58
C ALA A 225 -5.56 -13.73 -4.04
N ARG A 226 -4.94 -12.68 -3.48
CA ARG A 226 -4.90 -12.40 -2.04
C ARG A 226 -6.06 -11.53 -1.53
N ARG A 227 -6.90 -11.02 -2.44
CA ARG A 227 -8.04 -10.11 -2.17
C ARG A 227 -7.70 -8.90 -1.28
N THR A 228 -6.42 -8.51 -1.25
CA THR A 228 -5.91 -7.40 -0.44
C THR A 228 -4.96 -6.54 -1.26
N ASN A 229 -5.02 -5.21 -1.11
CA ASN A 229 -4.30 -4.23 -1.94
C ASN A 229 -4.44 -4.50 -3.46
N GLY A 230 -5.56 -5.07 -3.89
CA GLY A 230 -5.72 -5.61 -5.24
C GLY A 230 -6.09 -4.58 -6.30
N ALA A 231 -6.51 -3.37 -5.92
CA ALA A 231 -6.78 -2.29 -6.87
C ALA A 231 -5.55 -1.95 -7.73
N VAL A 232 -4.35 -2.16 -7.18
CA VAL A 232 -3.07 -1.99 -7.91
C VAL A 232 -2.97 -2.87 -9.16
N ALA A 233 -3.74 -3.97 -9.23
CA ALA A 233 -3.73 -4.94 -10.32
C ALA A 233 -3.94 -4.29 -11.69
N ILE A 234 -4.78 -3.25 -11.78
CA ILE A 234 -5.08 -2.59 -13.05
C ILE A 234 -3.86 -1.89 -13.67
N PHE A 235 -2.91 -1.47 -12.84
CA PHE A 235 -1.68 -0.80 -13.25
C PHE A 235 -0.53 -1.77 -13.53
N LEU A 236 -0.74 -3.07 -13.32
CA LEU A 236 0.29 -4.07 -13.59
C LEU A 236 0.50 -4.28 -15.09
N PRO A 237 1.73 -4.63 -15.52
CA PRO A 237 2.07 -4.75 -16.93
C PRO A 237 1.10 -5.66 -17.70
N GLY A 238 0.48 -5.11 -18.75
CA GLY A 238 -0.41 -5.83 -19.65
C GLY A 238 -1.83 -6.09 -19.16
N VAL A 239 -2.16 -5.81 -17.89
CA VAL A 239 -3.50 -6.08 -17.32
C VAL A 239 -4.58 -5.23 -17.97
N ALA A 240 -4.43 -3.90 -17.95
CA ALA A 240 -5.42 -3.00 -18.56
C ALA A 240 -5.62 -3.29 -20.06
N LYS A 241 -4.52 -3.52 -20.79
CA LYS A 241 -4.57 -3.89 -22.21
C LYS A 241 -5.36 -5.20 -22.43
N ARG A 242 -5.09 -6.23 -21.62
CA ARG A 242 -5.81 -7.51 -21.72
C ARG A 242 -7.31 -7.34 -21.45
N LEU A 243 -7.70 -6.52 -20.48
CA LEU A 243 -9.11 -6.24 -20.19
C LEU A 243 -9.79 -5.52 -21.36
N ALA A 244 -9.14 -4.50 -21.93
CA ALA A 244 -9.65 -3.80 -23.11
C ALA A 244 -9.82 -4.73 -24.31
N ASP A 245 -8.87 -5.64 -24.54
CA ASP A 245 -8.94 -6.63 -25.62
C ASP A 245 -10.08 -7.65 -25.41
N LEU A 246 -10.32 -8.09 -24.17
CA LEU A 246 -11.42 -8.99 -23.82
C LEU A 246 -12.80 -8.31 -23.94
N MET A 247 -12.88 -7.03 -23.57
CA MET A 247 -14.09 -6.21 -23.71
C MET A 247 -14.33 -5.74 -25.14
N ASP A 248 -13.28 -5.70 -25.97
CA ASP A 248 -13.25 -5.10 -27.31
C ASP A 248 -13.63 -3.60 -27.29
N ALA A 249 -13.35 -2.90 -26.18
CA ALA A 249 -13.76 -1.53 -25.94
C ALA A 249 -12.82 -0.81 -24.96
N ASP A 250 -12.99 0.50 -24.85
CA ASP A 250 -12.55 1.25 -23.68
C ASP A 250 -13.34 0.80 -22.44
N PHE A 251 -12.82 1.09 -21.26
CA PHE A 251 -13.53 0.78 -20.02
C PHE A 251 -13.31 1.85 -18.95
N TYR A 252 -14.29 1.97 -18.06
CA TYR A 252 -14.20 2.75 -16.84
C TYR A 252 -13.67 1.89 -15.70
N MET A 253 -12.88 2.51 -14.84
CA MET A 253 -12.36 1.95 -13.60
C MET A 253 -12.97 2.72 -12.44
N VAL A 254 -13.61 1.98 -11.53
CA VAL A 254 -14.31 2.50 -10.37
C VAL A 254 -13.71 1.86 -9.13
N PHE A 255 -12.85 2.61 -8.45
CA PHE A 255 -12.09 2.11 -7.30
C PHE A 255 -12.95 2.16 -6.04
N THR A 256 -13.60 1.05 -5.71
CA THR A 256 -14.44 0.95 -4.50
C THR A 256 -13.60 0.87 -3.22
N SER A 257 -12.33 0.48 -3.31
CA SER A 257 -11.35 0.51 -2.21
C SER A 257 -9.91 0.36 -2.73
N ILE A 258 -8.92 0.35 -1.83
CA ILE A 258 -7.54 -0.10 -2.12
C ILE A 258 -7.48 -1.60 -2.49
N HIS A 259 -8.50 -2.38 -2.16
CA HIS A 259 -8.52 -3.83 -2.30
C HIS A 259 -9.00 -4.31 -3.66
N GLU A 260 -9.77 -3.50 -4.38
CA GLU A 260 -10.40 -3.91 -5.64
C GLU A 260 -10.78 -2.70 -6.51
N VAL A 261 -11.06 -2.97 -7.78
CA VAL A 261 -11.55 -1.99 -8.75
C VAL A 261 -12.59 -2.63 -9.64
N MET A 262 -13.72 -1.95 -9.82
CA MET A 262 -14.79 -2.39 -10.72
C MET A 262 -14.51 -1.88 -12.13
N ILE A 263 -14.59 -2.79 -13.10
CA ILE A 263 -14.32 -2.53 -14.51
C ILE A 263 -15.64 -2.55 -15.29
N HIS A 264 -15.99 -1.41 -15.90
CA HIS A 264 -17.24 -1.24 -16.64
C HIS A 264 -16.97 -0.94 -18.11
N ASN A 265 -17.67 -1.61 -19.02
CA ASN A 265 -17.54 -1.35 -20.45
C ASN A 265 -18.02 0.07 -20.79
N ALA A 266 -17.19 0.87 -21.47
CA ALA A 266 -17.49 2.27 -21.75
C ALA A 266 -18.61 2.50 -22.77
N ASP A 267 -18.96 1.50 -23.58
CA ASP A 267 -20.06 1.58 -24.56
C ASP A 267 -21.43 1.34 -23.91
N HIS A 268 -21.45 0.84 -22.67
CA HIS A 268 -22.67 0.42 -21.97
C HIS A 268 -22.83 1.05 -20.59
N SER A 269 -21.98 2.02 -20.24
CA SER A 269 -21.98 2.69 -18.93
C SER A 269 -21.72 4.18 -19.10
N TYR A 270 -22.22 4.98 -18.16
CA TYR A 270 -22.05 6.43 -18.14
C TYR A 270 -21.27 6.84 -16.89
N PRO A 271 -20.24 7.69 -17.01
CA PRO A 271 -19.38 8.05 -15.88
C PRO A 271 -20.14 8.77 -14.77
N GLU A 272 -21.19 9.55 -15.08
CA GLU A 272 -22.02 10.24 -14.08
C GLU A 272 -22.80 9.26 -13.20
N ASP A 273 -23.35 8.20 -13.80
CA ASP A 273 -24.05 7.14 -13.06
C ASP A 273 -23.07 6.38 -12.16
N LEU A 274 -21.88 6.07 -12.68
CA LEU A 274 -20.82 5.40 -11.92
C LEU A 274 -20.29 6.26 -10.77
N GLU A 275 -20.17 7.58 -10.94
CA GLU A 275 -19.75 8.51 -9.88
C GLU A 275 -20.76 8.53 -8.72
N ASN A 276 -22.07 8.51 -9.03
CA ASN A 276 -23.10 8.44 -8.00
C ASN A 276 -23.04 7.12 -7.22
N VAL A 277 -22.95 5.99 -7.92
CA VAL A 277 -22.84 4.66 -7.28
C VAL A 277 -21.55 4.54 -6.46
N LEU A 278 -20.43 5.07 -6.97
CA LEU A 278 -19.16 5.09 -6.25
C LEU A 278 -19.28 5.90 -4.96
N ARG A 279 -19.85 7.10 -5.02
CA ARG A 279 -20.01 7.96 -3.83
C ARG A 279 -20.86 7.28 -2.75
N GLU A 280 -21.94 6.60 -3.13
CA GLU A 280 -22.76 5.83 -2.18
C GLU A 280 -21.96 4.66 -1.58
N THR A 281 -21.26 3.90 -2.41
CA THR A 281 -20.42 2.77 -1.99
C THR A 281 -19.34 3.22 -1.00
N LEU A 282 -18.62 4.29 -1.31
CA LEU A 282 -17.57 4.84 -0.45
C LEU A 282 -18.11 5.30 0.91
N ARG A 283 -19.35 5.80 0.95
CA ARG A 283 -19.98 6.26 2.20
C ARG A 283 -20.45 5.10 3.07
N GLU A 284 -20.96 4.03 2.47
CA GLU A 284 -21.70 2.97 3.17
C GLU A 284 -20.86 1.73 3.45
N ALA A 285 -19.87 1.44 2.59
CA ALA A 285 -19.18 0.14 2.57
C ALA A 285 -17.65 0.25 2.60
N THR A 286 -17.07 1.43 2.40
CA THR A 286 -15.61 1.60 2.38
C THR A 286 -15.11 2.29 3.65
N PRO A 287 -14.36 1.59 4.51
CA PRO A 287 -13.65 2.21 5.64
C PRO A 287 -12.70 3.32 5.19
N GLU A 288 -12.39 4.25 6.09
CA GLU A 288 -11.54 5.39 5.77
C GLU A 288 -10.12 4.95 5.38
N GLU A 289 -9.61 3.91 6.05
CA GLU A 289 -8.32 3.26 5.79
C GLU A 289 -8.23 2.57 4.42
N ASP A 290 -9.38 2.21 3.85
CA ASP A 290 -9.47 1.48 2.57
C ASP A 290 -9.77 2.42 1.39
N PHE A 291 -9.90 3.72 1.64
CA PHE A 291 -10.16 4.71 0.59
C PHE A 291 -8.98 4.85 -0.36
N LEU A 292 -9.27 4.84 -1.68
CA LEU A 292 -8.27 5.09 -2.72
C LEU A 292 -8.53 6.37 -3.51
N THR A 293 -9.73 6.55 -4.04
CA THR A 293 -10.14 7.73 -4.82
C THR A 293 -11.66 7.77 -4.92
N ASP A 294 -12.22 8.98 -5.08
CA ASP A 294 -13.64 9.20 -5.42
C ASP A 294 -13.83 9.53 -6.91
N LYS A 295 -12.78 9.41 -7.73
CA LYS A 295 -12.79 9.73 -9.16
C LYS A 295 -12.98 8.49 -10.01
N ILE A 296 -13.72 8.67 -11.11
CA ILE A 296 -13.84 7.67 -12.16
C ILE A 296 -12.64 7.79 -13.11
N TYR A 297 -12.04 6.67 -13.46
CA TYR A 297 -10.97 6.62 -14.44
C TYR A 297 -11.44 5.91 -15.71
N ARG A 298 -10.78 6.16 -16.84
CA ARG A 298 -10.99 5.47 -18.11
C ARG A 298 -9.67 4.96 -18.68
N TYR A 299 -9.66 3.76 -19.23
CA TYR A 299 -8.56 3.27 -20.04
C TYR A 299 -8.95 3.35 -21.51
N CYS A 300 -8.12 4.01 -22.33
CA CYS A 300 -8.31 4.05 -23.77
C CYS A 300 -7.59 2.88 -24.42
N ARG A 301 -8.34 2.00 -25.09
CA ARG A 301 -7.80 0.82 -25.76
C ARG A 301 -6.84 1.18 -26.90
N GLU A 302 -7.17 2.23 -27.65
CA GLU A 302 -6.40 2.62 -28.83
C GLU A 302 -5.03 3.18 -28.47
N THR A 303 -4.97 4.09 -27.49
CA THR A 303 -3.72 4.76 -27.10
C THR A 303 -2.99 4.06 -25.96
N GLY A 304 -3.71 3.29 -25.14
CA GLY A 304 -3.19 2.68 -23.92
C GLY A 304 -3.10 3.65 -22.74
N ASP A 305 -3.73 4.81 -22.82
CA ASP A 305 -3.67 5.85 -21.80
C ASP A 305 -4.71 5.66 -20.68
N PHE A 306 -4.33 6.09 -19.48
CA PHE A 306 -5.23 6.26 -18.36
C PHE A 306 -5.71 7.71 -18.32
N LEU A 307 -7.01 7.89 -18.26
CA LEU A 307 -7.67 9.18 -18.19
C LEU A 307 -8.46 9.30 -16.88
N MET A 308 -8.50 10.47 -16.28
CA MET A 308 -9.29 10.74 -15.07
C MET A 308 -10.49 11.61 -15.41
N TYR A 309 -11.68 11.21 -14.95
CA TYR A 309 -12.91 11.97 -15.11
C TYR A 309 -12.94 13.17 -14.17
N LYS A 310 -13.18 14.36 -14.72
CA LYS A 310 -13.33 15.61 -13.98
C LYS A 310 -14.66 16.28 -14.34
N GLY A 311 -15.75 15.65 -13.94
CA GLY A 311 -17.11 16.18 -14.01
C GLY A 311 -17.74 16.18 -15.41
N THR A 312 -17.07 16.70 -16.44
CA THR A 312 -17.57 16.69 -17.83
C THR A 312 -16.50 16.36 -18.87
N VAL A 313 -15.24 16.25 -18.45
CA VAL A 313 -14.09 15.98 -19.33
C VAL A 313 -13.21 14.89 -18.75
N PHE A 314 -12.54 14.16 -19.63
CA PHE A 314 -11.47 13.25 -19.28
C PHE A 314 -10.13 13.94 -19.46
N ILE A 315 -9.28 13.92 -18.43
CA ILE A 315 -7.94 14.50 -18.47
C ILE A 315 -6.94 13.38 -18.71
N ASP A 316 -6.09 13.60 -19.71
CA ASP A 316 -4.96 12.73 -20.03
C ASP A 316 -3.86 12.85 -18.97
N LEU A 317 -3.62 11.74 -18.26
CA LEU A 317 -2.67 11.70 -17.15
C LEU A 317 -1.21 11.69 -17.62
N ASN A 318 -0.96 11.37 -18.89
CA ASN A 318 0.39 11.43 -19.46
C ASN A 318 0.78 12.87 -19.82
N LYS A 319 -0.18 13.76 -20.11
CA LYS A 319 0.06 15.18 -20.41
C LYS A 319 0.24 16.05 -19.17
N LEU A 320 -0.31 15.66 -18.02
CA LEU A 320 -0.09 16.38 -16.76
C LEU A 320 1.37 16.32 -16.27
N LYS A 321 2.14 15.30 -16.69
CA LYS A 321 3.56 15.15 -16.35
C LYS A 321 4.47 16.10 -17.14
N SER A 322 4.14 16.44 -18.39
CA SER A 322 4.98 17.35 -19.19
C SER A 322 4.91 18.79 -18.70
N ASP A 323 3.74 19.26 -18.26
CA ASP A 323 3.54 20.66 -17.84
C ASP A 323 4.14 20.97 -16.46
N SER A 324 4.38 19.94 -15.65
CA SER A 324 5.02 20.05 -14.32
C SER A 324 6.55 19.96 -14.39
N GLU A 325 7.12 19.31 -15.41
CA GLU A 325 8.57 19.30 -15.66
C GLU A 325 9.07 20.56 -16.38
N GLU A 326 8.22 21.28 -17.15
CA GLU A 326 8.62 22.56 -17.79
C GLU A 326 8.56 23.79 -16.87
N ASN A 327 7.98 23.67 -15.67
CA ASN A 327 7.83 24.77 -14.70
C ASN A 327 8.61 24.57 -13.38
N GLY A 328 9.54 23.59 -13.32
CA GLY A 328 10.34 23.24 -12.13
C GLY A 328 11.76 23.77 -12.15
#